data_AF-A0A6A6FH08-F1
#
_entry.id   AF-A0A6A6FH08-F1
#
_cell.length_a   1.000
_cell.length_b   1.000
_cell.length_c   1.000
_cell.angle_alpha   90.00
_cell.angle_beta   90.00
_cell.angle_gamma   90.00
#
_symmetry.space_group_name_H-M   'P 1'
#
loop_
_entity.id
_entity.type
_entity.pdbx_description
1 polymer ?
#
loop_
_entity_poly.entity_id
_entity_poly.type
_entity_poly.pdbx_seq_one_letter_code
_entity_poly.pdbx_strand_id
1 'polypeptide(L)'
;MSNPPQAKFTSYPPMKIQKTTRLSLKDAQPTLAKFLERTNTKPHLHPDAWLATEGVRWGSKGGPNGGWAIHHLKRIEAGMRGVSLMPESREE
;
A
#
# COMPACT_ATOMS: atom_id res chain seq x y z
N MET A 1 21.01 28.32 51.47
CA MET A 1 19.96 28.64 50.46
C MET A 1 19.84 27.44 49.54
N SER A 2 18.75 26.66 49.67
CA SER A 2 18.49 25.47 48.85
C SER A 2 17.68 25.86 47.61
N ASN A 3 18.15 25.45 46.42
CA ASN A 3 17.42 25.68 45.18
C ASN A 3 16.11 24.87 45.14
N PRO A 4 15.00 25.43 44.62
CA PRO A 4 13.75 24.70 44.51
C PRO A 4 13.83 23.60 43.43
N PRO A 5 13.11 22.49 43.60
CA PRO A 5 13.12 21.39 42.64
C PRO A 5 12.46 21.81 41.33
N GLN A 6 13.20 21.73 40.22
CA GLN A 6 12.68 22.00 38.89
C GLN A 6 11.68 20.91 38.47
N ALA A 7 10.48 21.32 38.07
CA ALA A 7 9.46 20.44 37.53
C ALA A 7 9.89 19.86 36.17
N LYS A 8 9.97 18.53 36.08
CA LYS A 8 10.24 17.82 34.82
C LYS A 8 8.96 17.74 34.00
N PHE A 9 8.80 18.61 33.01
CA PHE A 9 7.73 18.48 32.03
C PHE A 9 8.14 17.49 30.94
N THR A 10 7.68 16.25 31.05
CA THR A 10 7.87 15.24 30.00
C THR A 10 6.74 15.35 28.98
N SER A 11 6.86 16.28 28.03
CA SER A 11 5.95 16.34 26.88
C SER A 11 6.41 15.37 25.79
N TYR A 12 6.24 14.07 25.99
CA TYR A 12 6.44 13.10 24.90
C TYR A 12 5.23 13.11 23.96
N PRO A 13 5.44 13.00 22.63
CA PRO A 13 4.33 12.87 21.69
C PRO A 13 3.51 11.61 21.99
N PRO A 14 2.19 11.62 21.75
CA PRO A 14 1.35 10.46 21.99
C PRO A 14 1.82 9.27 21.14
N MET A 15 2.34 8.24 21.81
CA MET A 15 2.70 6.97 21.17
C MET A 15 1.50 6.04 21.10
N LYS A 16 1.17 5.58 19.89
CA LYS A 16 0.15 4.55 19.67
C LYS A 16 0.80 3.32 19.07
N ILE A 17 0.83 2.23 19.82
CA ILE A 17 1.27 0.93 19.32
C ILE A 17 0.14 0.35 18.46
N GLN A 18 0.40 0.16 17.17
CA GLN A 18 -0.53 -0.47 16.26
C GLN A 18 -0.44 -1.99 16.41
N LYS A 19 -1.58 -2.65 16.60
CA LYS A 19 -1.65 -4.12 16.63
C LYS A 19 -1.92 -4.62 15.21
N THR A 20 -1.18 -5.64 14.79
CA THR A 20 -1.39 -6.30 13.50
C THR A 20 -2.28 -7.51 13.68
N THR A 21 -3.31 -7.64 12.83
CA THR A 21 -4.18 -8.83 12.77
C THR A 21 -3.91 -9.56 11.46
N ARG A 22 -3.74 -10.88 11.52
CA ARG A 22 -3.58 -11.70 10.31
C ARG A 22 -4.94 -11.88 9.64
N LEU A 23 -4.98 -11.66 8.32
CA LEU A 23 -6.15 -11.95 7.50
C LEU A 23 -6.08 -13.38 6.98
N SER A 24 -7.23 -14.05 6.93
CA SER A 24 -7.34 -15.31 6.21
C SER A 24 -7.28 -15.07 4.70
N LEU A 25 -6.93 -16.09 3.91
CA LEU A 25 -6.95 -16.01 2.45
C LEU A 25 -8.34 -15.60 1.92
N LYS A 26 -9.39 -16.15 2.53
CA LYS A 26 -10.80 -15.91 2.17
C LYS A 26 -11.21 -14.45 2.40
N ASP A 27 -10.66 -13.79 3.41
CA ASP A 27 -10.95 -12.38 3.71
C ASP A 27 -10.07 -11.43 2.89
N ALA A 28 -8.83 -11.82 2.63
CA ALA A 28 -7.87 -11.01 1.90
C ALA A 28 -8.13 -10.95 0.38
N GLN A 29 -8.54 -12.07 -0.23
CA GLN A 29 -8.75 -12.17 -1.68
C GLN A 29 -9.77 -11.13 -2.22
N PRO A 30 -10.99 -11.00 -1.66
CA PRO A 30 -11.96 -10.02 -2.16
C PRO A 30 -11.48 -8.58 -1.94
N THR A 31 -10.69 -8.33 -0.90
CA THR A 31 -10.11 -7.02 -0.61
C THR A 31 -9.11 -6.63 -1.70
N LEU A 32 -8.20 -7.55 -2.04
CA LEU A 32 -7.19 -7.33 -3.08
C LEU A 32 -7.81 -7.22 -4.48
N ALA A 33 -8.76 -8.09 -4.82
CA ALA A 33 -9.46 -8.05 -6.10
C ALA A 33 -10.17 -6.70 -6.31
N LYS A 34 -10.91 -6.24 -5.29
CA LYS A 34 -11.62 -4.95 -5.32
C LYS A 34 -10.65 -3.76 -5.42
N PHE A 35 -9.49 -3.86 -4.79
CA PHE A 35 -8.44 -2.85 -4.93
C PHE A 35 -7.96 -2.77 -6.39
N LEU A 36 -7.60 -3.91 -7.00
CA LEU A 36 -7.12 -3.98 -8.38
C LEU A 36 -8.16 -3.51 -9.42
N GLU A 37 -9.45 -3.77 -9.19
CA GLU A 37 -10.51 -3.23 -10.05
C GLU A 37 -10.58 -1.70 -9.99
N ARG A 38 -10.45 -1.15 -8.79
CA ARG A 38 -10.56 0.30 -8.57
C ARG A 38 -9.35 1.05 -9.15
N THR A 39 -8.15 0.46 -9.14
CA THR A 39 -6.95 1.10 -9.68
C THR A 39 -7.01 1.33 -11.20
N ASN A 40 -7.79 0.53 -11.93
CA ASN A 40 -7.98 0.72 -13.37
C ASN A 40 -8.76 1.99 -13.72
N THR A 41 -9.62 2.48 -12.82
CA THR A 41 -10.51 3.63 -13.08
C THR A 41 -10.12 4.88 -12.29
N LYS A 42 -9.38 4.72 -11.18
CA LYS A 42 -9.09 5.79 -10.23
C LYS A 42 -7.58 5.97 -10.06
N PRO A 43 -6.98 6.99 -10.71
CA PRO A 43 -5.55 7.28 -10.61
C PRO A 43 -5.08 7.43 -9.15
N HIS A 44 -5.89 8.05 -8.29
CA HIS A 44 -5.54 8.29 -6.88
C HIS A 44 -5.45 7.04 -6.00
N LEU A 45 -5.89 5.88 -6.49
CA LEU A 45 -5.74 4.61 -5.78
C LEU A 45 -4.50 3.84 -6.25
N HIS A 46 -3.79 4.36 -7.25
CA HIS A 46 -2.66 3.69 -7.85
C HIS A 46 -1.40 3.85 -6.97
N PRO A 47 -0.62 2.79 -6.72
CA PRO A 47 0.57 2.86 -5.89
C PRO A 47 1.69 3.76 -6.47
N ASP A 48 1.69 3.97 -7.79
CA ASP A 48 2.63 4.87 -8.48
C ASP A 48 1.99 6.19 -8.95
N ALA A 49 0.83 6.55 -8.39
CA ALA A 49 0.12 7.77 -8.75
C ALA A 49 1.01 9.02 -8.55
N TRP A 50 0.94 9.94 -9.51
CA TRP A 50 1.68 11.20 -9.45
C TRP A 50 0.73 12.37 -9.22
N LEU A 51 1.15 13.31 -8.37
CA LEU A 51 0.43 14.57 -8.15
C LEU A 51 0.92 15.62 -9.16
N ALA A 52 0.04 16.02 -10.07
CA ALA A 52 0.30 17.11 -11.01
C ALA A 52 -0.58 18.33 -10.68
N THR A 53 -0.26 19.48 -11.26
CA THR A 53 -0.99 20.75 -11.08
C THR A 53 -2.47 20.65 -11.43
N GLU A 54 -2.78 19.84 -12.43
CA GLU A 54 -4.13 19.58 -12.95
C GLU A 54 -4.85 18.43 -12.22
N GLY A 55 -4.21 17.81 -11.22
CA GLY A 55 -4.77 16.75 -10.39
C GLY A 55 -3.94 15.48 -10.35
N VAL A 56 -4.53 14.41 -9.78
CA VAL A 56 -3.86 13.11 -9.63
C VAL A 56 -3.87 12.36 -10.96
N ARG A 57 -2.68 11.92 -11.40
CA ARG A 57 -2.46 11.19 -12.65
C ARG A 57 -1.87 9.80 -12.37
N TRP A 58 -2.02 8.90 -13.33
CA TRP A 58 -1.31 7.62 -13.31
C TRP A 58 0.20 7.86 -13.44
N GLY A 59 1.00 6.94 -12.90
CA GLY A 59 2.46 7.01 -13.03
C GLY A 59 2.90 7.02 -14.50
N SER A 60 3.90 7.83 -14.82
CA SER A 60 4.37 8.07 -16.19
C SER A 60 4.84 6.80 -16.91
N LYS A 61 5.35 5.81 -16.18
CA LYS A 61 5.85 4.54 -16.73
C LYS A 61 4.78 3.42 -16.80
N GLY A 62 3.85 3.41 -15.85
CA GLY A 62 2.87 2.32 -15.69
C GLY A 62 1.52 2.60 -16.34
N GLY A 63 1.14 3.88 -16.49
CA GLY A 63 -0.17 4.26 -16.99
C GLY A 63 -1.32 3.59 -16.22
N PRO A 64 -2.48 3.36 -16.88
CA PRO A 64 -3.63 2.69 -16.25
C PRO A 64 -3.42 1.21 -15.92
N ASN A 65 -2.48 0.55 -16.60
CA ASN A 65 -2.17 -0.87 -16.38
C ASN A 65 -1.31 -1.11 -15.14
N GLY A 66 -0.63 -0.06 -14.70
CA GLY A 66 0.21 0.03 -13.53
C GLY A 66 1.62 -0.50 -13.71
N GLY A 67 2.55 -0.01 -12.88
CA GLY A 67 3.90 -0.53 -12.83
C GLY A 67 4.02 -1.87 -12.08
N TRP A 68 5.25 -2.22 -11.73
CA TRP A 68 5.63 -3.46 -11.03
C TRP A 68 4.78 -3.80 -9.80
N ALA A 69 4.37 -2.79 -9.03
CA ALA A 69 3.52 -3.02 -7.87
C ALA A 69 2.16 -3.62 -8.24
N ILE A 70 1.46 -3.05 -9.22
CA ILE A 70 0.17 -3.58 -9.68
C ILE A 70 0.35 -4.94 -10.37
N HIS A 71 1.42 -5.10 -11.15
CA HIS A 71 1.77 -6.36 -11.78
C HIS A 71 1.91 -7.50 -10.76
N HIS A 72 2.76 -7.34 -9.74
CA HIS A 72 2.92 -8.35 -8.70
C HIS A 72 1.63 -8.57 -7.89
N LEU A 73 0.86 -7.52 -7.61
CA LEU A 73 -0.43 -7.67 -6.92
C LEU A 73 -1.44 -8.50 -7.75
N LYS A 74 -1.47 -8.35 -9.07
CA LYS A 74 -2.29 -9.20 -9.96
C LYS A 74 -1.84 -10.67 -9.88
N ARG A 75 -0.53 -10.92 -9.82
CA ARG A 75 0.02 -12.28 -9.67
C ARG A 75 -0.31 -12.89 -8.32
N ILE A 76 -0.20 -12.12 -7.24
CA ILE A 76 -0.58 -12.55 -5.89
C ILE A 76 -2.07 -12.88 -5.87
N GLU A 77 -2.93 -12.02 -6.41
CA GLU A 77 -4.37 -12.27 -6.49
C GLU A 77 -4.70 -13.54 -7.27
N ALA A 78 -4.02 -13.79 -8.40
CA ALA A 78 -4.13 -15.04 -9.15
C ALA A 78 -3.70 -16.26 -8.30
N GLY A 79 -2.58 -16.15 -7.59
CA GLY A 79 -2.11 -17.18 -6.66
C GLY A 79 -3.09 -17.46 -5.53
N MET A 80 -3.76 -16.44 -5.00
CA MET A 80 -4.82 -16.59 -3.99
C MET A 80 -6.06 -17.31 -4.53
N ARG A 81 -6.29 -17.30 -5.85
CA ARG A 81 -7.32 -18.10 -6.54
C ARG A 81 -6.87 -19.53 -6.87
N GLY A 82 -5.64 -19.90 -6.52
CA GLY A 82 -5.06 -21.20 -6.82
C GLY A 82 -4.41 -21.30 -8.21
N VAL A 83 -4.22 -20.17 -8.92
CA VAL A 83 -3.54 -20.16 -10.21
C VAL A 83 -2.03 -20.12 -9.99
N SER A 84 -1.31 -21.10 -10.55
CA SER A 84 0.15 -21.10 -10.59
C SER A 84 0.64 -20.40 -11.86
N LEU A 85 1.27 -19.23 -11.71
CA LEU A 85 1.88 -18.50 -12.82
C LEU A 85 3.37 -18.88 -12.91
N MET A 86 3.87 -19.04 -14.14
CA MET A 86 5.30 -19.27 -14.37
C MET A 86 6.16 -18.17 -13.74
N PRO A 87 7.35 -18.49 -13.21
CA PRO A 87 8.30 -17.49 -12.73
C PRO A 87 8.57 -16.45 -13.82
N GLU A 88 8.71 -15.19 -13.43
CA GLU A 88 9.11 -14.13 -14.36
C GLU A 88 10.55 -14.40 -14.83
N SER A 89 10.79 -14.24 -16.13
CA SER A 89 12.14 -14.27 -16.68
C SER A 89 12.87 -12.99 -16.27
N ARG A 90 14.21 -13.01 -16.25
CA ARG A 90 15.03 -11.84 -15.91
C ARG A 90 14.95 -10.68 -16.92
N GLU A 91 14.16 -10.83 -17.98
CA GLU A 91 14.16 -9.98 -19.17
C GLU A 91 12.94 -9.05 -19.26
N GLU A 92 12.01 -9.11 -18.29
CA GLU A 92 10.83 -8.23 -18.19
C GLU A 92 11.09 -6.95 -17.39
#